data_AF-A0A1Y5DT91-F1
#
_entry.id   AF-A0A1Y5DT91-F1
#
_cell.length_a   1.000
_cell.length_b   1.000
_cell.length_c   1.000
_cell.angle_alpha   90.00
_cell.angle_beta   90.00
_cell.angle_gamma   90.00
#
_symmetry.space_group_name_H-M   'P 1'
#
loop_
_entity.id
_entity.type
_entity.pdbx_description
1 polymer ?
#
loop_
_entity_poly.entity_id
_entity_poly.type
_entity_poly.pdbx_seq_one_letter_code
_entity_poly.pdbx_strand_id
1 'polypeptide(L)' 'MNLEESIELTVKGCGVELYDIVNVKENDTSIYRIYITSSDGINLDKCAEVSRMISPLLDVHEPQGGKYNLEVSSPGIE' A
#
# COMPACT_ATOMS: atom_id res chain seq x y z
N MET A 1 -8.74 8.29 -13.98
CA MET A 1 -7.82 7.52 -13.12
C MET A 1 -8.18 7.82 -11.69
N ASN A 2 -8.65 6.80 -10.96
CA ASN A 2 -8.89 6.91 -9.53
C ASN A 2 -7.59 6.53 -8.78
N LEU A 3 -7.49 6.90 -7.50
CA LEU A 3 -6.28 6.67 -6.70
C LEU A 3 -5.90 5.18 -6.64
N GLU A 4 -6.88 4.30 -6.44
CA GLU A 4 -6.69 2.85 -6.40
C GLU A 4 -6.07 2.31 -7.69
N GLU A 5 -6.51 2.79 -8.85
CA GLU A 5 -5.95 2.40 -10.15
C GLU A 5 -4.49 2.84 -10.30
N SER A 6 -4.15 4.01 -9.75
CA SER A 6 -2.77 4.51 -9.76
C SER A 6 -1.87 3.70 -8.82
N ILE A 7 -2.40 3.31 -7.66
CA ILE A 7 -1.72 2.40 -6.72
C ILE A 7 -1.49 1.05 -7.40
N GLU A 8 -2.51 0.48 -8.05
CA GLU A 8 -2.42 -0.81 -8.74
C GLU A 8 -1.31 -0.81 -9.81
N LEU A 9 -1.26 0.23 -10.64
CA LEU A 9 -0.21 0.37 -11.65
C LEU A 9 1.18 0.52 -11.02
N THR A 10 1.28 1.24 -9.90
CA THR A 10 2.54 1.45 -9.19
C THR A 10 3.07 0.14 -8.61
N VAL A 11 2.22 -0.66 -7.97
CA VAL A 11 2.64 -1.96 -7.41
C VAL A 11 3.00 -2.95 -8.51
N LYS A 12 2.24 -2.97 -9.62
CA LYS A 12 2.56 -3.78 -10.80
C LYS A 12 3.92 -3.39 -11.40
N GLY A 13 4.25 -2.10 -11.42
CA GLY A 13 5.57 -1.60 -11.81
C GLY A 13 6.71 -2.09 -10.91
N CYS A 14 6.41 -2.45 -9.66
CA CYS A 14 7.36 -3.08 -8.73
C CYS A 14 7.40 -4.61 -8.89
N GLY A 15 6.63 -5.21 -9.81
CA GLY A 15 6.59 -6.66 -10.02
C GLY A 15 5.81 -7.41 -8.93
N VAL A 16 4.86 -6.75 -8.27
CA VAL A 16 3.91 -7.35 -7.33
C VAL A 16 2.48 -6.96 -7.70
N GLU A 17 1.51 -7.63 -7.10
CA GLU A 17 0.10 -7.41 -7.35
C GLU A 17 -0.56 -6.75 -6.14
N LEU A 18 -1.50 -5.84 -6.41
CA LEU A 18 -2.35 -5.27 -5.36
C LEU A 18 -3.31 -6.36 -4.90
N TYR A 19 -3.29 -6.67 -3.61
CA TYR A 19 -4.21 -7.64 -3.02
C TYR A 19 -5.46 -6.93 -2.48
N ASP A 20 -5.27 -5.92 -1.62
CA ASP A 20 -6.36 -5.18 -1.00
C ASP A 20 -5.85 -3.83 -0.45
N ILE A 21 -6.77 -2.90 -0.17
CA ILE A 21 -6.49 -1.62 0.48
C ILE A 21 -7.50 -1.42 1.60
N VAL A 22 -7.01 -1.30 2.83
CA VAL A 22 -7.86 -1.15 4.01
C VAL A 22 -7.51 0.11 4.80
N ASN A 23 -8.55 0.72 5.35
CA ASN A 23 -8.43 1.84 6.27
C ASN A 23 -8.69 1.31 7.68
N VAL A 24 -7.66 1.33 8.52
CA VAL A 24 -7.72 0.84 9.90
C VAL A 24 -7.53 1.99 10.87
N LYS A 25 -8.19 1.94 12.03
CA LYS A 25 -7.97 2.90 13.12
C LYS A 25 -7.46 2.14 14.34
N GLU A 26 -6.20 2.32 14.69
CA GLU A 26 -5.53 1.65 15.81
C GLU A 26 -4.95 2.69 16.77
N ASN A 27 -5.28 2.61 18.07
CA ASN A 27 -4.79 3.53 19.12
C ASN A 27 -4.89 5.03 18.74
N ASP A 28 -6.05 5.43 18.22
CA ASP A 28 -6.34 6.78 17.70
C ASP A 28 -5.51 7.22 16.48
N THR A 29 -4.72 6.31 15.89
CA THR A 29 -3.98 6.53 14.66
C THR A 29 -4.73 5.92 13.47
N SER A 30 -4.96 6.71 12.44
CA SER A 30 -5.46 6.20 11.16
C SER A 30 -4.32 5.56 10.38
N ILE A 31 -4.55 4.37 9.86
CA ILE A 31 -3.59 3.60 9.06
C ILE A 31 -4.22 3.36 7.69
N TYR A 32 -3.50 3.75 6.65
CA TYR A 32 -3.80 3.39 5.27
C TYR A 32 -2.93 2.20 4.91
N ARG A 33 -3.51 0.99 4.97
CA ARG A 33 -2.77 -0.26 4.78
C ARG A 33 -3.02 -0.80 3.38
N ILE A 34 -1.93 -1.04 2.66
CA ILE A 34 -1.93 -1.59 1.32
C ILE A 34 -1.37 -3.00 1.40
N TYR A 35 -2.17 -3.97 0.99
CA TYR A 35 -1.77 -5.36 0.90
C TYR A 35 -1.24 -5.67 -0.50
N ILE A 36 -0.04 -6.24 -0.57
CA ILE A 36 0.57 -6.69 -1.82
C ILE A 36 0.84 -8.20 -1.79
N THR A 37 0.80 -8.82 -2.95
CA THR A 37 1.11 -10.25 -3.11
C THR A 37 1.96 -10.51 -4.34
N SER A 38 2.62 -11.64 -4.38
CA SER A 38 3.40 -12.12 -5.53
C SER A 38 3.47 -13.64 -5.49
N SER A 39 3.61 -14.26 -6.66
CA SER A 39 3.77 -15.72 -6.78
C SER A 39 5.04 -16.24 -6.09
N ASP A 40 6.08 -15.42 -5.99
CA ASP A 40 7.36 -15.75 -5.32
C ASP A 40 7.33 -15.46 -3.80
N GLY A 41 6.21 -14.94 -3.31
CA GLY A 41 6.10 -14.39 -1.96
C GLY A 41 6.55 -12.93 -1.88
N ILE A 42 6.35 -12.33 -0.71
CA ILE A 42 6.68 -10.93 -0.42
C ILE A 42 7.59 -10.89 0.80
N ASN A 43 8.75 -10.26 0.65
CA ASN A 43 9.67 -9.98 1.75
C ASN A 43 9.59 -8.51 2.21
N LEU A 44 10.27 -8.18 3.31
CA LEU A 44 10.26 -6.83 3.88
C LEU A 44 10.86 -5.79 2.93
N ASP A 45 11.92 -6.13 2.20
CA ASP A 45 12.52 -5.24 1.20
C ASP A 45 11.51 -4.83 0.12
N LYS A 46 10.66 -5.77 -0.31
CA LYS A 46 9.63 -5.51 -1.31
C LYS A 46 8.52 -4.61 -0.78
N CYS A 47 8.08 -4.82 0.45
CA CYS A 47 7.16 -3.89 1.11
C CYS A 47 7.75 -2.48 1.21
N ALA A 48 9.03 -2.37 1.57
CA ALA A 48 9.72 -1.08 1.69
C ALA A 48 9.88 -0.37 0.33
N GLU A 49 10.22 -1.11 -0.72
CA GLU A 49 10.27 -0.61 -2.10
C GLU A 49 8.92 -0.02 -2.53
N VAL A 50 7.86 -0.81 -2.39
CA VAL A 50 6.50 -0.39 -2.76
C VAL A 50 6.04 0.82 -1.94
N SER A 51 6.31 0.84 -0.64
CA SER A 51 5.99 1.98 0.22
C SER A 51 6.63 3.27 -0.27
N ARG A 52 7.91 3.24 -0.67
CA ARG A 52 8.61 4.40 -1.24
C ARG A 52 8.03 4.85 -2.58
N MET A 53 7.56 3.92 -3.40
CA MET A 53 6.97 4.23 -4.71
C MET A 53 5.56 4.83 -4.58
N ILE A 54 4.77 4.37 -3.61
CA ILE A 54 3.41 4.85 -3.38
C ILE A 54 3.38 6.17 -2.60
N SER A 55 4.31 6.40 -1.68
CA SER A 55 4.34 7.61 -0.86
C SER A 55 4.17 8.93 -1.65
N PRO A 56 4.89 9.20 -2.76
CA PRO A 56 4.72 10.44 -3.53
C PRO A 56 3.37 10.50 -4.25
N LEU A 57 2.79 9.35 -4.63
CA LEU A 57 1.46 9.31 -5.22
C LEU A 57 0.39 9.76 -4.20
N LEU A 58 0.50 9.30 -2.95
CA LEU A 58 -0.44 9.66 -1.89
C LEU A 58 -0.27 11.10 -1.40
N ASP A 59 0.92 11.69 -1.53
CA ASP A 59 1.18 13.10 -1.21
C ASP A 59 0.43 14.03 -2.19
N VAL A 60 0.32 13.64 -3.46
CA VAL A 60 -0.46 14.35 -4.48
C VAL A 60 -1.95 14.04 -4.38
N HIS A 61 -2.28 12.78 -4.09
CA HIS A 61 -3.64 12.27 -4.02
C HIS A 61 -3.93 11.71 -2.62
N GLU A 62 -4.30 12.59 -1.71
CA GLU A 62 -4.55 12.23 -0.31
C GLU A 62 -5.75 11.25 -0.21
N PRO A 63 -5.55 10.00 0.26
CA PRO A 63 -6.60 8.97 0.30
C PRO A 63 -7.64 9.21 1.39
N GLN A 64 -7.22 9.83 2.49
CA GLN A 64 -8.05 10.11 3.66
C GLN A 64 -7.75 11.53 4.11
N GLY A 65 -8.77 12.39 4.13
CA GLY A 65 -8.67 13.77 4.61
C GLY A 65 -8.11 13.82 6.04
N GLY A 66 -6.80 14.05 6.20
CA GLY A 66 -6.12 14.12 7.50
C GLY A 66 -4.88 13.24 7.67
N LYS A 67 -4.37 13.17 8.90
CA LYS A 67 -3.13 12.42 9.20
C LYS A 67 -3.40 10.92 9.23
N TYR A 68 -2.57 10.16 8.52
CA TYR A 68 -2.54 8.70 8.56
C TYR A 68 -1.11 8.19 8.48
N ASN A 69 -0.91 6.95 8.90
CA ASN A 69 0.32 6.20 8.65
C ASN A 69 0.12 5.29 7.43
N LEU A 70 1.04 5.34 6.47
CA LEU A 70 1.10 4.39 5.36
C LEU A 70 1.73 3.09 5.85
N GLU A 71 1.06 1.97 5.62
CA GLU A 71 1.61 0.64 5.84
C GLU A 71 1.51 -0.20 4.56
N VAL A 72 2.58 -0.91 4.22
CA VAL A 72 2.60 -1.87 3.11
C VAL A 72 2.98 -3.23 3.66
N SER A 73 2.10 -4.20 3.48
CA SER A 73 2.21 -5.53 4.09
C SER A 73 1.78 -6.60 3.10
N SER A 74 2.20 -7.85 3.32
CA SER A 74 1.60 -8.99 2.62
C SER A 74 0.35 -9.47 3.37
N PRO A 75 -0.62 -10.13 2.72
CA PRO A 75 -1.80 -10.67 3.40
C PRO A 75 -1.47 -11.77 4.42
N GLY A 76 -0.19 -12.17 4.54
CA GLY A 76 0.23 -13.32 5.32
C GLY A 76 0.06 -14.64 4.53
N ILE A 77 0.74 -15.67 4.99
CA ILE A 77 0.40 -17.06 4.67
C ILE A 77 -0.50 -17.49 5.83
N GLU A 78 -1.79 -17.67 5.58
CA GLU A 78 -2.63 -18.53 6.43
C GLU A 78 -2.54 -19.97 5.93
#